data_AF-A0A0C3NPA8-F1
#
_entry.id   AF-A0A0C3NPA8-F1
#
_cell.length_a   1.000
_cell.length_b   1.000
_cell.length_c   1.000
_cell.angle_alpha   90.00
_cell.angle_beta   90.00
_cell.angle_gamma   90.00
#
_symmetry.space_group_name_H-M   'P 1'
#
loop_
_entity.id
_entity.type
_entity.pdbx_description
1 polymer ?
#
loop_
_entity_poly.entity_id
_entity_poly.type
_entity_poly.pdbx_seq_one_letter_code
_entity_poly.pdbx_strand_id
1 'polypeptide(L)'
;PPDFKTKFHPCRLSPRVMDMTEEFGQQNLKCMPPDHEPWCPFASEGDYIFAPIAMEAGLSSNQVDSLLKWVHCISQGTASVMLCNDAGL
;
A
#
# COMPACT_ATOMS: atom_id res chain seq x y z
N PRO A 1 -15.17 22.02 -16.63
CA PRO A 1 -14.50 21.39 -15.46
C PRO A 1 -15.48 20.46 -14.75
N PRO A 2 -15.13 19.20 -14.43
CA PRO A 2 -16.05 18.31 -13.74
C PRO A 2 -16.06 18.65 -12.25
N ASP A 3 -17.19 19.16 -11.77
CA ASP A 3 -17.43 19.45 -10.36
C ASP A 3 -17.31 18.14 -9.54
N PHE A 4 -16.37 18.09 -8.59
CA PHE A 4 -16.27 16.95 -7.67
C PHE A 4 -17.13 17.20 -6.44
N LYS A 5 -17.87 16.16 -6.04
CA LYS A 5 -18.95 16.26 -5.07
C LYS A 5 -18.47 15.78 -3.70
N THR A 6 -18.14 16.72 -2.80
CA THR A 6 -17.80 16.39 -1.41
C THR A 6 -19.07 16.04 -0.64
N LYS A 7 -19.12 14.83 -0.05
CA LYS A 7 -20.26 14.40 0.78
C LYS A 7 -20.08 14.89 2.22
N PHE A 8 -21.13 15.50 2.76
CA PHE A 8 -21.20 16.02 4.12
C PHE A 8 -21.57 14.90 5.11
N HIS A 9 -20.89 14.81 6.25
CA HIS A 9 -21.28 13.93 7.36
C HIS A 9 -22.21 14.71 8.32
N PRO A 10 -23.40 14.18 8.66
CA PRO A 10 -24.44 14.92 9.37
C PRO A 10 -24.09 15.31 10.83
N CYS A 11 -22.98 14.82 11.39
CA CYS A 11 -22.61 15.09 12.79
C CYS A 11 -21.73 16.34 13.01
N ARG A 12 -21.40 17.11 11.96
CA ARG A 12 -20.65 18.37 12.09
C ARG A 12 -21.50 19.55 11.65
N LEU A 13 -21.97 20.35 12.61
CA LEU A 13 -22.49 21.71 12.37
C LEU A 13 -21.32 22.65 12.03
N SER A 14 -20.71 22.46 10.87
CA SER A 14 -19.74 23.41 10.32
C SER A 14 -20.36 24.09 9.09
N PRO A 15 -20.24 25.43 8.95
CA PRO A 15 -20.75 26.15 7.78
C PRO A 15 -20.23 25.53 6.47
N ARG A 16 -21.05 25.59 5.40
CA ARG A 16 -20.62 25.16 4.06
C ARG A 16 -19.46 26.04 3.61
N VAL A 17 -18.24 25.54 3.75
CA VAL A 17 -17.09 26.08 3.04
C VAL A 17 -17.14 25.44 1.65
N MET A 18 -17.38 26.26 0.63
CA MET A 18 -17.24 25.85 -0.76
C MET A 18 -15.78 26.10 -1.12
N ASP A 19 -14.95 25.07 -0.97
CA ASP A 19 -13.55 25.14 -1.37
C ASP A 19 -13.50 25.11 -2.92
N MET A 20 -12.87 26.10 -3.54
CA MET A 20 -12.75 26.16 -5.00
C MET A 20 -11.66 25.20 -5.48
N THR A 21 -11.79 24.63 -6.69
CA THR A 21 -10.77 23.76 -7.28
C THR A 21 -9.38 24.41 -7.34
N GLU A 22 -9.30 25.74 -7.45
CA GLU A 22 -8.04 26.49 -7.40
C GLU A 22 -7.32 26.42 -6.05
N GLU A 23 -8.04 26.22 -4.94
CA GLU A 23 -7.44 26.01 -3.61
C GLU A 23 -6.78 24.63 -3.48
N PHE A 24 -7.25 23.63 -4.23
CA PHE A 24 -6.65 22.30 -4.34
C PHE A 24 -5.68 22.16 -5.52
N GLY A 25 -5.58 23.18 -6.36
CA GLY A 25 -4.50 23.26 -7.35
C GLY A 25 -3.19 23.27 -6.60
N GLN A 26 -2.22 22.46 -7.04
CA GLN A 26 -0.87 22.38 -6.47
C GLN A 26 -0.11 23.71 -6.67
N GLN A 27 -0.50 24.77 -5.97
CA GLN A 27 0.11 26.09 -6.10
C GLN A 27 1.44 26.21 -5.36
N ASN A 28 1.82 25.18 -4.60
CA ASN A 28 3.10 25.09 -3.93
C ASN A 28 3.57 23.63 -3.90
N LEU A 29 4.16 23.18 -5.01
CA LEU A 29 5.19 22.13 -4.92
C LEU A 29 6.41 22.73 -4.22
N LYS A 30 6.26 23.10 -2.94
CA LYS A 30 7.43 23.17 -2.05
C LYS A 30 8.07 21.80 -2.19
N CYS A 31 9.35 21.78 -2.54
CA CYS A 31 10.16 20.57 -2.56
C CYS A 31 10.02 19.94 -1.17
N MET A 32 9.07 19.01 -1.02
CA MET A 32 8.87 18.33 0.24
C MET A 32 10.14 17.53 0.48
N PRO A 33 10.67 17.54 1.71
CA PRO A 33 11.75 16.63 2.03
C PRO A 33 11.31 15.21 1.67
N PRO A 34 12.22 14.36 1.15
CA PRO A 34 11.90 12.97 0.88
C PRO A 34 11.24 12.35 2.11
N ASP A 35 10.13 11.63 1.89
CA ASP A 35 9.55 10.84 2.96
C ASP A 35 10.54 9.74 3.33
N HIS A 36 10.98 9.74 4.60
CA HIS A 36 11.94 8.77 5.09
C HIS A 36 11.30 7.40 5.33
N GLU A 37 9.97 7.33 5.47
CA GLU A 37 9.23 6.11 5.76
C GLU A 37 7.95 6.05 4.90
N PRO A 38 8.08 5.97 3.56
CA PRO A 38 6.93 5.93 2.64
C PRO A 38 6.05 4.69 2.84
N TRP A 39 6.55 3.70 3.59
CA TRP A 39 5.82 2.49 3.96
C TRP A 39 4.84 2.69 5.13
N CYS A 40 4.77 3.85 5.79
CA CYS A 40 3.70 4.08 6.77
C CYS A 40 2.31 3.93 6.10
N PRO A 41 1.34 3.18 6.69
CA PRO A 41 1.26 2.72 8.08
C PRO A 41 1.76 1.29 8.32
N PHE A 42 2.45 0.66 7.37
CA PHE A 42 3.00 -0.68 7.55
C PHE A 42 4.15 -0.67 8.57
N ALA A 43 4.31 -1.78 9.30
CA ALA A 43 5.31 -1.90 10.37
C ALA A 43 6.75 -1.94 9.82
N SER A 44 6.93 -2.31 8.56
CA SER A 44 8.22 -2.34 7.89
C SER A 44 8.07 -2.11 6.39
N GLU A 45 9.17 -1.72 5.74
CA GLU A 45 9.26 -1.65 4.28
C GLU A 45 8.96 -3.00 3.62
N GLY A 46 9.38 -4.10 4.26
CA GLY A 46 9.10 -5.46 3.79
C GLY A 46 7.60 -5.77 3.75
N ASP A 47 6.86 -5.35 4.78
CA ASP A 47 5.40 -5.52 4.82
C ASP A 47 4.70 -4.68 3.74
N TYR A 48 5.19 -3.46 3.51
CA TYR A 48 4.69 -2.58 2.45
C TYR A 48 4.90 -3.16 1.05
N ILE A 49 6.06 -3.77 0.79
CA ILE A 49 6.35 -4.41 -0.50
C ILE A 49 5.57 -5.72 -0.66
N PHE A 50 5.44 -6.51 0.41
CA PHE A 50 4.86 -7.84 0.34
C PHE A 50 3.32 -7.83 0.33
N ALA A 51 2.68 -6.88 1.02
CA ALA A 51 1.22 -6.83 1.12
C ALA A 51 0.50 -6.74 -0.26
N PRO A 52 0.94 -5.90 -1.23
CA PRO A 52 0.38 -5.87 -2.57
C PRO A 52 0.49 -7.23 -3.29
N ILE A 53 1.64 -7.90 -3.18
CA ILE A 53 1.87 -9.21 -3.80
C ILE A 53 0.89 -10.25 -3.24
N ALA A 54 0.73 -10.27 -1.91
CA ALA A 54 -0.21 -11.17 -1.25
C ALA A 54 -1.66 -10.89 -1.66
N MET A 55 -2.03 -9.61 -1.78
CA MET A 55 -3.36 -9.19 -2.22
C MET A 55 -3.64 -9.57 -3.68
N GLU A 56 -2.71 -9.26 -4.59
CA GLU A 56 -2.84 -9.53 -6.03
C GLU A 56 -2.89 -11.03 -6.33
N ALA A 57 -2.09 -11.83 -5.62
CA ALA A 57 -2.14 -13.29 -5.71
C ALA A 57 -3.34 -13.92 -4.97
N GLY A 58 -4.16 -13.13 -4.28
CA GLY A 58 -5.32 -13.61 -3.54
C GLY A 58 -4.98 -14.55 -2.39
N LEU A 59 -3.82 -14.36 -1.75
CA LEU A 59 -3.37 -15.21 -0.66
C LEU A 59 -4.25 -15.02 0.57
N SER A 60 -4.65 -16.15 1.17
CA SER A 60 -5.26 -16.17 2.50
C SER A 60 -4.23 -15.88 3.59
N SER A 61 -4.70 -15.46 4.77
CA SER A 61 -3.83 -15.24 5.95
C SER A 61 -2.94 -16.45 6.25
N ASN A 62 -3.48 -17.66 6.17
CA ASN A 62 -2.71 -18.88 6.43
C ASN A 62 -1.61 -19.11 5.39
N GLN A 63 -1.85 -18.75 4.12
CA GLN A 63 -0.85 -18.84 3.06
C GLN A 63 0.24 -17.78 3.24
N VAL A 64 -0.12 -16.56 3.64
CA VAL A 64 0.82 -15.51 4.00
C VAL A 64 1.73 -15.97 5.15
N ASP A 65 1.16 -16.45 6.25
CA ASP A 65 1.92 -16.91 7.41
C ASP A 65 2.86 -18.07 7.05
N SER A 66 2.40 -18.99 6.20
CA SER A 66 3.21 -20.12 5.73
C SER A 66 4.36 -19.66 4.85
N LEU A 67 4.12 -18.68 3.97
CA LEU A 67 5.16 -18.12 3.10
C LEU A 67 6.21 -17.37 3.92
N LEU A 68 5.80 -16.52 4.87
CA LEU A 68 6.71 -15.79 5.75
C LEU A 68 7.59 -16.73 6.57
N LYS A 69 7.01 -17.80 7.14
CA LYS A 69 7.78 -18.86 7.82
C LYS A 69 8.81 -19.50 6.89
N TRP A 70 8.43 -19.75 5.65
CA TRP A 70 9.33 -20.39 4.70
C TRP A 70 10.47 -19.47 4.26
N VAL A 71 10.18 -18.19 3.99
CA VAL A 71 11.20 -17.16 3.74
C VAL A 71 12.18 -17.07 4.91
N HIS A 72 11.69 -17.16 6.14
CA HIS A 72 12.54 -17.21 7.34
C HIS A 72 13.43 -18.46 7.37
N CYS A 73 12.89 -19.65 7.04
CA CYS A 73 13.71 -20.86 6.95
C CYS A 73 14.80 -20.75 5.87
N ILE A 74 14.49 -20.15 4.72
CA ILE A 74 15.44 -19.93 3.62
C ILE A 74 16.53 -18.95 4.05
N SER A 75 16.19 -17.84 4.72
CA SER A 75 17.19 -16.86 5.19
C SER A 75 18.13 -17.45 6.24
N GLN A 76 17.66 -18.45 7.00
CA GLN A 76 18.49 -19.24 7.91
C GLN A 76 19.29 -20.37 7.22
N GLY A 77 19.12 -20.58 5.91
CA GLY A 77 19.77 -21.65 5.16
C GLY A 77 19.23 -23.06 5.47
N THR A 78 18.08 -23.15 6.15
CA THR A 78 17.47 -24.43 6.54
C THR A 78 16.50 -24.99 5.50
N ALA A 79 16.13 -24.19 4.50
CA ALA A 79 15.30 -24.59 3.37
C ALA A 79 15.84 -24.01 2.07
N SER A 80 15.56 -24.70 0.96
CA SER A 80 15.89 -24.28 -0.40
C SER A 80 14.66 -24.48 -1.28
N VAL A 81 14.54 -23.63 -2.31
CA VAL A 81 13.44 -23.65 -3.27
C VAL A 81 14.02 -23.85 -4.65
N MET A 82 13.48 -24.83 -5.37
CA MET A 82 13.76 -24.98 -6.79
C MET A 82 12.41 -25.17 -7.50
N LEU A 83 11.80 -24.05 -7.87
CA LEU A 83 10.59 -24.04 -8.69
C LEU A 83 11.03 -24.22 -10.14
N CYS A 84 10.91 -25.44 -10.66
CA CYS A 84 10.93 -25.68 -12.10
C CYS A 84 9.52 -25.43 -12.63
N ASN A 85 9.38 -24.43 -13.48
CA ASN A 85 8.15 -24.23 -14.23
C ASN A 85 8.28 -24.96 -15.57
N ASP A 86 7.48 -26.00 -15.78
CA ASP A 86 7.40 -26.75 -17.05
C ASP A 86 6.39 -26.11 -18.03
N ALA A 87 6.05 -24.83 -17.87
CA ALA A 87 5.25 -24.09 -18.85
C ALA A 87 6.07 -23.75 -20.11
N GLY A 88 6.39 -24.77 -20.91
CA GLY A 88 6.54 -24.69 -22.36
C GLY A 88 7.95 -24.47 -22.93
N LEU A 89 8.65 -25.58 -23.19
CA LEU A 89 9.25 -25.80 -24.51
C LEU A 89 8.12 -26.02 -25.54
#